data_AF-F8KU78-F1
#
_entry.id   AF-F8KU78-F1
#
_cell.length_a   1.000
_cell.length_b   1.000
_cell.length_c   1.000
_cell.angle_alpha   90.00
_cell.angle_beta   90.00
_cell.angle_gamma   90.00
#
_symmetry.space_group_name_H-M   'P 1'
#
loop_
_entity.id
_entity.type
_entity.pdbx_description
1 polymer ?
#
loop_
_entity_poly.entity_id
_entity_poly.type
_entity_poly.pdbx_seq_one_letter_code
_entity_poly.pdbx_strand_id
1 'polypeptide(L)'
;MAKITSLKGLAKPGSVVYCKIGFLSLAEHSGIYIGNNLIVEVTNRDGKAWIRCAYPRHFLTRLEDERKGNLKEGGKIYITCGKDGNSLGLEKVAQRAKTAVESPRSRAKGNDYAWFPIDDSELNCHKFSAGCLLGNFKNNCGRFDQLEEAIRKTYGEFEWRYVEIG
;
A
#
# COMPACT_ATOMS: atom_id res chain seq x y z
N MET A 1 5.28 -21.05 11.00
CA MET A 1 4.69 -21.08 9.64
C MET A 1 5.78 -20.73 8.65
N ALA A 2 5.80 -21.31 7.46
CA ALA A 2 6.76 -20.93 6.43
C ALA A 2 6.51 -19.47 6.03
N LYS A 3 7.57 -18.64 6.03
CA LYS A 3 7.48 -17.27 5.53
C LYS A 3 7.27 -17.31 4.02
N ILE A 4 6.39 -16.45 3.51
CA ILE A 4 6.14 -16.33 2.08
C ILE A 4 6.85 -15.10 1.53
N THR A 5 7.28 -15.16 0.29
CA THR A 5 7.98 -14.03 -0.37
C THR A 5 7.03 -13.17 -1.20
N SER A 6 5.77 -13.60 -1.37
CA SER A 6 4.85 -12.99 -2.32
C SER A 6 3.39 -12.95 -1.86
N LEU A 7 2.68 -11.91 -2.27
CA LEU A 7 1.21 -11.78 -2.16
C LEU A 7 0.45 -12.39 -3.35
N LYS A 8 1.15 -12.96 -4.34
CA LYS A 8 0.53 -13.54 -5.53
C LYS A 8 -0.38 -14.71 -5.15
N GLY A 9 -1.63 -14.68 -5.58
CA GLY A 9 -2.65 -15.68 -5.24
C GLY A 9 -3.28 -15.48 -3.85
N LEU A 10 -2.82 -14.51 -3.06
CA LEU A 10 -3.33 -14.22 -1.72
C LEU A 10 -4.13 -12.91 -1.69
N ALA A 11 -3.62 -11.87 -2.36
CA ALA A 11 -4.32 -10.61 -2.54
C ALA A 11 -4.87 -10.49 -3.97
N LYS A 12 -6.10 -9.97 -4.11
CA LYS A 12 -6.67 -9.60 -5.40
C LYS A 12 -6.19 -8.19 -5.78
N PRO A 13 -5.95 -7.90 -7.06
CA PRO A 13 -5.73 -6.51 -7.49
C PRO A 13 -6.83 -5.58 -6.96
N GLY A 14 -6.39 -4.46 -6.39
CA GLY A 14 -7.23 -3.48 -5.72
C GLY A 14 -7.36 -3.72 -4.21
N SER A 15 -6.90 -4.85 -3.67
CA SER A 15 -6.90 -5.05 -2.21
C SER A 15 -6.15 -3.95 -1.50
N VAL A 16 -6.77 -3.41 -0.45
CA VAL A 16 -6.04 -2.55 0.47
C VAL A 16 -5.20 -3.46 1.35
N VAL A 17 -3.93 -3.09 1.48
CA VAL A 17 -3.01 -3.75 2.38
C VAL A 17 -2.49 -2.74 3.38
N TYR A 18 -2.15 -3.21 4.58
CA TYR A 18 -1.40 -2.40 5.52
C TYR A 18 -0.36 -3.22 6.28
N CYS A 19 0.63 -2.54 6.82
CA CYS A 19 1.54 -3.11 7.79
C CYS A 19 1.79 -2.11 8.92
N LYS A 20 2.43 -2.56 9.99
CA LYS A 20 2.88 -1.70 11.07
C LYS A 20 4.35 -1.38 10.89
N ILE A 21 4.67 -0.11 10.65
CA ILE A 21 6.03 0.41 10.48
C ILE A 21 6.45 1.26 11.69
N GLY A 22 7.75 1.48 11.85
CA GLY A 22 8.33 2.26 12.96
C GLY A 22 8.86 1.41 14.13
N PHE A 23 9.65 2.05 15.00
CA PHE A 23 10.10 1.49 16.27
C PHE A 23 8.86 1.23 17.13
N LEU A 24 8.72 0.01 17.66
CA LEU A 24 7.52 -0.50 18.36
C LEU A 24 6.24 -0.69 17.50
N SER A 25 6.29 -0.63 16.17
CA SER A 25 5.13 -0.90 15.30
C SER A 25 3.92 0.03 15.56
N LEU A 26 4.18 1.29 15.94
CA LEU A 26 3.14 2.26 16.34
C LEU A 26 2.52 3.04 15.18
N ALA A 27 2.99 2.87 13.95
CA ALA A 27 2.43 3.56 12.79
C ALA A 27 1.90 2.57 11.75
N GLU A 28 0.62 2.71 11.39
CA GLU A 28 0.01 2.01 10.27
C GLU A 28 0.46 2.62 8.95
N HIS A 29 0.82 1.74 8.01
CA HIS A 29 1.18 2.14 6.66
C HIS A 29 0.40 1.32 5.65
N SER A 30 -0.33 2.00 4.78
CA SER A 30 -1.26 1.37 3.85
C SER A 30 -0.85 1.56 2.39
N GLY A 31 -1.30 0.63 1.56
CA GLY A 31 -1.13 0.68 0.12
C GLY A 31 -2.20 -0.12 -0.61
N ILE A 32 -2.11 -0.13 -1.93
CA ILE A 32 -3.01 -0.86 -2.82
C ILE A 32 -2.21 -1.95 -3.53
N TYR A 33 -2.58 -3.21 -3.34
CA TYR A 33 -2.01 -4.30 -4.13
C TYR A 33 -2.51 -4.23 -5.57
N ILE A 34 -1.61 -4.25 -6.56
CA ILE A 34 -1.95 -4.06 -7.99
C ILE A 34 -1.76 -5.31 -8.84
N GLY A 35 -1.47 -6.46 -8.22
CA GLY A 35 -1.06 -7.68 -8.91
C GLY A 35 0.45 -7.81 -9.05
N ASN A 36 0.92 -8.93 -9.60
CA ASN A 36 2.34 -9.21 -9.87
C ASN A 36 3.28 -8.98 -8.67
N ASN A 37 2.79 -9.25 -7.45
CA ASN A 37 3.54 -9.02 -6.21
C ASN A 37 3.86 -7.54 -5.89
N LEU A 38 3.17 -6.59 -6.52
CA LEU A 38 3.43 -5.16 -6.35
C LEU A 38 2.35 -4.47 -5.53
N ILE A 39 2.78 -3.56 -4.67
CA ILE A 39 1.93 -2.70 -3.84
C ILE A 39 2.24 -1.26 -4.21
N VAL A 40 1.23 -0.45 -4.47
CA VAL A 40 1.39 1.00 -4.61
C VAL A 40 1.17 1.66 -3.26
N GLU A 41 2.12 2.50 -2.86
CA GLU A 41 2.09 3.21 -1.58
C GLU A 41 2.47 4.68 -1.75
N VAL A 42 2.10 5.52 -0.77
CA VAL A 42 2.72 6.83 -0.55
C VAL A 42 3.67 6.71 0.63
N THR A 43 4.93 7.09 0.43
CA THR A 43 5.97 7.16 1.47
C THR A 43 6.52 8.58 1.58
N ASN A 44 7.28 8.85 2.64
CA ASN A 44 7.98 10.13 2.79
C ASN A 44 9.39 9.99 2.22
N ARG A 45 9.76 10.91 1.33
CA ARG A 45 11.13 11.08 0.87
C ARG A 45 11.52 12.53 0.99
N ASP A 46 12.56 12.77 1.79
CA ASP A 46 13.16 14.09 1.96
C ASP A 46 12.11 15.17 2.36
N GLY A 47 11.12 14.76 3.18
CA GLY A 47 10.05 15.64 3.67
C GLY A 47 8.82 15.76 2.76
N LYS A 48 8.79 15.08 1.60
CA LYS A 48 7.70 15.16 0.63
C LYS A 48 7.02 13.82 0.42
N ALA A 49 5.74 13.85 0.06
CA ALA A 49 5.00 12.67 -0.31
C ALA A 49 5.51 12.08 -1.63
N TRP A 50 5.65 10.77 -1.67
CA TRP A 50 6.21 10.06 -2.81
C TRP A 50 5.41 8.80 -3.08
N ILE A 51 4.78 8.71 -4.25
CA ILE A 51 4.10 7.48 -4.68
C ILE A 51 5.14 6.53 -5.29
N ARG A 52 5.09 5.24 -4.94
CA ARG A 52 5.88 4.20 -5.61
C ARG A 52 5.16 2.86 -5.67
N CYS A 53 5.57 2.01 -6.63
CA CYS A 53 5.35 0.55 -6.54
C CYS A 53 6.39 -0.05 -5.60
N ALA A 54 6.04 -1.08 -4.83
CA ALA A 54 6.96 -1.78 -3.95
C ALA A 54 6.66 -3.28 -3.85
N TYR A 55 7.71 -4.09 -3.76
CA TYR A 55 7.59 -5.48 -3.34
C TYR A 55 7.31 -5.57 -1.83
N PRO A 56 6.77 -6.70 -1.33
CA PRO A 56 6.32 -6.84 0.06
C PRO A 56 7.37 -6.47 1.12
N ARG A 57 8.64 -6.88 0.95
CA ARG A 57 9.71 -6.53 1.90
C ARG A 57 10.04 -5.04 1.92
N HIS A 58 9.90 -4.36 0.79
CA HIS A 58 10.15 -2.92 0.68
C HIS A 58 8.98 -2.12 1.24
N PHE A 59 7.74 -2.59 1.04
CA PHE A 59 6.54 -2.03 1.70
C PHE A 59 6.63 -2.11 3.23
N LEU A 60 7.24 -3.17 3.77
CA LEU A 60 7.45 -3.35 5.21
C LEU A 60 8.55 -2.45 5.80
N THR A 61 9.40 -1.90 4.95
CA THR A 61 10.62 -1.18 5.32
C THR A 61 10.42 0.31 5.11
N ARG A 62 10.78 1.15 6.09
CA ARG A 62 10.73 2.60 5.90
C ARG A 62 11.70 2.98 4.78
N LEU A 63 11.33 3.92 3.93
CA LEU A 63 12.18 4.31 2.80
C LEU A 63 13.57 4.78 3.26
N GLU A 64 13.67 5.46 4.40
CA GLU A 64 14.95 5.89 4.96
C GLU A 64 15.87 4.72 5.36
N ASP A 65 15.30 3.63 5.88
CA ASP A 65 16.03 2.44 6.27
C ASP A 65 16.47 1.65 5.03
N GLU A 66 15.57 1.51 4.06
CA GLU A 66 15.86 0.91 2.76
C GLU A 66 17.02 1.63 2.04
N ARG A 67 17.01 2.97 2.04
CA ARG A 67 18.10 3.78 1.44
C ARG A 67 19.44 3.63 2.17
N LYS A 68 19.43 3.20 3.43
CA LYS A 68 20.64 2.88 4.21
C LYS A 68 21.08 1.42 4.06
N GLY A 69 20.38 0.62 3.24
CA GLY A 69 20.64 -0.81 3.06
C GLY A 69 20.01 -1.70 4.14
N ASN A 70 19.17 -1.15 5.02
CA ASN A 70 18.54 -1.86 6.13
C ASN A 70 17.16 -2.39 5.74
N LEU A 71 17.10 -3.26 4.73
CA LEU A 71 15.86 -3.90 4.32
C LEU A 71 15.39 -4.87 5.42
N LYS A 72 14.12 -4.80 5.83
CA LYS A 72 13.60 -5.77 6.81
C LYS A 72 13.66 -7.19 6.25
N GLU A 73 14.05 -8.13 7.11
CA GLU A 73 14.01 -9.58 6.86
C GLU A 73 12.58 -10.13 6.77
N GLY A 74 11.57 -9.38 7.21
CA GLY A 74 10.20 -9.83 7.15
C GLY A 74 9.24 -9.00 7.99
N GLY A 75 7.97 -9.41 8.00
CA GLY A 75 6.92 -8.75 8.77
C GLY A 75 5.51 -9.17 8.32
N LYS A 76 4.51 -8.67 9.05
CA LYS A 76 3.11 -8.94 8.75
C LYS A 76 2.56 -7.91 7.76
N ILE A 77 2.00 -8.40 6.66
CA ILE A 77 1.14 -7.59 5.79
C ILE A 77 -0.29 -8.08 5.98
N TYR A 78 -1.16 -7.16 6.36
CA TYR A 78 -2.59 -7.35 6.50
C TYR A 78 -3.27 -7.01 5.17
N ILE A 79 -4.24 -7.82 4.78
CA ILE A 79 -5.01 -7.75 3.53
C ILE A 79 -6.48 -7.64 3.91
N THR A 80 -7.23 -6.79 3.21
CA THR A 80 -8.69 -6.76 3.32
C THR A 80 -9.30 -8.05 2.78
N CYS A 81 -10.01 -8.80 3.62
CA CYS A 81 -10.71 -10.03 3.25
C CYS A 81 -12.21 -9.95 3.58
N GLY A 82 -13.03 -10.69 2.83
CA GLY A 82 -14.43 -10.90 3.15
C GLY A 82 -14.59 -11.97 4.23
N LYS A 83 -15.84 -12.18 4.67
CA LYS A 83 -16.19 -13.23 5.65
C LYS A 83 -15.87 -14.65 5.14
N ASP A 84 -15.89 -14.84 3.82
CA ASP A 84 -15.48 -16.08 3.15
C ASP A 84 -13.96 -16.33 3.20
N GLY A 85 -13.19 -15.35 3.70
CA GLY A 85 -11.75 -15.38 3.78
C GLY A 85 -11.01 -15.01 2.51
N ASN A 86 -11.73 -14.78 1.41
CA ASN A 86 -11.12 -14.34 0.17
C ASN A 86 -10.74 -12.86 0.27
N SER A 87 -9.62 -12.49 -0.33
CA SER A 87 -9.24 -11.08 -0.42
C SER A 87 -10.25 -10.28 -1.23
N LEU A 88 -10.53 -9.07 -0.76
CA LEU A 88 -11.39 -8.08 -1.39
C LEU A 88 -10.53 -7.18 -2.26
N GLY A 89 -10.90 -7.01 -3.52
CA GLY A 89 -10.20 -6.14 -4.45
C GLY A 89 -11.05 -5.91 -5.69
N LEU A 90 -10.98 -4.69 -6.23
CA LEU A 90 -11.64 -4.32 -7.48
C LEU A 90 -10.59 -3.83 -8.48
N GLU A 91 -10.65 -4.30 -9.71
CA GLU A 91 -9.66 -3.91 -10.74
C GLU A 91 -9.65 -2.38 -10.96
N LYS A 92 -10.80 -1.71 -10.85
CA LYS A 92 -10.85 -0.23 -10.93
C LYS A 92 -10.02 0.47 -9.84
N VAL A 93 -9.89 -0.13 -8.65
CA VAL A 93 -9.06 0.39 -7.56
C VAL A 93 -7.59 0.17 -7.90
N ALA A 94 -7.24 -1.02 -8.39
CA ALA A 94 -5.89 -1.31 -8.87
C ALA A 94 -5.48 -0.34 -10.00
N GLN A 95 -6.38 -0.11 -10.96
CA GLN A 95 -6.13 0.76 -12.10
C GLN A 95 -5.92 2.21 -11.66
N ARG A 96 -6.68 2.72 -10.69
CA ARG A 96 -6.46 4.07 -10.14
C ARG A 96 -5.08 4.18 -9.47
N ALA A 97 -4.65 3.15 -8.74
CA ALA A 97 -3.32 3.11 -8.15
C ALA A 97 -2.21 3.04 -9.23
N LYS A 98 -2.37 2.21 -10.27
CA LYS A 98 -1.46 2.13 -11.42
C LYS A 98 -1.36 3.47 -12.13
N THR A 99 -2.48 4.10 -12.48
CA THR A 99 -2.50 5.41 -13.15
C THR A 99 -1.85 6.51 -12.31
N ALA A 100 -1.99 6.47 -10.98
CA ALA A 100 -1.28 7.41 -10.10
C ALA A 100 0.25 7.24 -10.19
N VAL A 101 0.73 6.00 -10.36
CA VAL A 101 2.15 5.69 -10.58
C VAL A 101 2.60 5.93 -12.02
N GLU A 102 1.73 5.82 -13.02
CA GLU A 102 2.05 5.94 -14.45
C GLU A 102 1.91 7.39 -14.98
N SER A 103 1.56 8.33 -14.11
CA SER A 103 1.47 9.76 -14.44
C SER A 103 2.68 10.25 -15.27
N PRO A 104 2.53 11.17 -16.24
CA PRO A 104 3.61 11.61 -17.11
C PRO A 104 4.88 12.15 -16.42
N ARG A 105 4.84 12.43 -15.11
CA ARG A 105 6.03 12.85 -14.34
C ARG A 105 6.72 11.68 -13.63
N SER A 106 6.23 10.47 -13.82
CA SER A 106 6.79 9.27 -13.23
C SER A 106 8.06 8.83 -13.94
N ARG A 107 9.00 8.28 -13.19
CA ARG A 107 10.25 7.71 -13.72
C ARG A 107 10.40 6.30 -13.17
N ALA A 108 10.77 5.34 -14.01
CA ALA A 108 11.26 4.03 -13.58
C ALA A 108 12.80 4.07 -13.48
N LYS A 109 13.41 3.29 -12.59
CA LYS A 109 14.86 2.97 -12.59
C LYS A 109 15.00 1.47 -12.39
N GLY A 110 15.86 0.87 -13.22
CA GLY A 110 16.30 -0.51 -13.06
C GLY A 110 15.14 -1.49 -12.94
N ASN A 111 15.40 -2.64 -12.31
CA ASN A 111 14.43 -3.73 -12.21
C ASN A 111 13.39 -3.47 -11.10
N ASP A 112 12.43 -2.61 -11.46
CA ASP A 112 11.03 -2.58 -11.03
C ASP A 112 10.66 -1.82 -9.76
N TYR A 113 10.76 -0.49 -9.86
CA TYR A 113 10.04 0.48 -9.04
C TYR A 113 9.70 1.68 -9.93
N ALA A 114 8.42 2.06 -10.02
CA ALA A 114 8.00 3.30 -10.66
C ALA A 114 7.62 4.30 -9.56
N TRP A 115 8.03 5.58 -9.68
CA TRP A 115 7.75 6.60 -8.68
C TRP A 115 7.35 7.96 -9.26
N PHE A 116 6.61 8.72 -8.45
CA PHE A 116 6.11 10.06 -8.73
C PHE A 116 6.30 10.96 -7.48
N PRO A 117 7.12 12.04 -7.56
CA PRO A 117 7.20 13.03 -6.48
C PRO A 117 5.93 13.88 -6.42
N ILE A 118 5.33 13.99 -5.23
CA ILE A 118 4.19 14.88 -4.98
C ILE A 118 4.62 15.99 -4.04
N ASP A 119 4.46 17.24 -4.48
CA ASP A 119 4.64 18.42 -3.63
C ASP A 119 3.37 18.70 -2.83
N ASP A 120 2.97 17.71 -2.01
CA ASP A 120 1.83 17.76 -1.11
C ASP A 120 2.22 17.12 0.21
N SER A 121 2.63 17.94 1.18
CA SER A 121 3.02 17.49 2.52
C SER A 121 1.85 16.90 3.31
N GLU A 122 0.62 17.11 2.87
CA GLU A 122 -0.57 16.55 3.50
C GLU A 122 -1.00 15.21 2.91
N LEU A 123 -0.43 14.80 1.78
CA LEU A 123 -0.71 13.49 1.19
C LEU A 123 0.01 12.41 2.01
N ASN A 124 -0.78 11.48 2.54
CA ASN A 124 -0.28 10.32 3.27
C ASN A 124 -0.81 9.01 2.68
N CYS A 125 -0.31 7.89 3.20
CA CYS A 125 -0.64 6.56 2.73
C CYS A 125 -2.15 6.23 2.80
N HIS A 126 -2.85 6.71 3.84
CA HIS A 126 -4.29 6.49 4.00
C HIS A 126 -5.11 7.34 3.04
N LYS A 127 -4.79 8.63 2.88
CA LYS A 127 -5.45 9.52 1.91
C LYS A 127 -5.31 8.98 0.49
N PHE A 128 -4.12 8.49 0.16
CA PHE A 128 -3.87 7.85 -1.13
C PHE A 128 -4.69 6.58 -1.33
N SER A 129 -4.69 5.67 -0.35
CA SER A 129 -5.42 4.41 -0.43
C SER A 129 -6.93 4.64 -0.52
N ALA A 130 -7.46 5.57 0.28
CA ALA A 130 -8.85 6.02 0.20
C ALA A 130 -9.16 6.71 -1.13
N GLY A 131 -8.23 7.49 -1.67
CA GLY A 131 -8.38 8.09 -3.01
C GLY A 131 -8.52 7.03 -4.10
N CYS A 132 -7.74 5.95 -4.01
CA CYS A 132 -7.85 4.80 -4.91
C CYS A 132 -9.16 4.03 -4.72
N LEU A 133 -9.73 3.97 -3.51
CA LEU A 133 -11.01 3.33 -3.22
C LEU A 133 -12.21 4.15 -3.73
N LEU A 134 -12.22 5.44 -3.39
CA LEU A 134 -13.33 6.35 -3.63
C LEU A 134 -13.29 6.98 -5.03
N GLY A 135 -12.13 6.99 -5.68
CA GLY A 135 -11.93 7.73 -6.94
C GLY A 135 -11.77 9.23 -6.76
N ASN A 136 -11.47 9.67 -5.54
CA ASN A 136 -11.28 11.07 -5.20
C ASN A 136 -10.02 11.24 -4.35
N PHE A 137 -8.93 11.71 -4.96
CA PHE A 137 -7.66 11.94 -4.26
C PHE A 137 -7.64 13.21 -3.39
N LYS A 138 -8.63 14.10 -3.49
CA LYS A 138 -8.79 15.29 -2.62
C LYS A 138 -9.58 14.99 -1.34
N ASN A 139 -9.46 13.77 -0.82
CA ASN A 139 -10.21 13.33 0.35
C ASN A 139 -9.49 13.70 1.66
N ASN A 140 -10.24 13.71 2.77
CA ASN A 140 -9.73 14.04 4.10
C ASN A 140 -9.36 12.79 4.93
N CYS A 141 -9.09 11.64 4.29
CA CYS A 141 -8.82 10.36 4.95
C CYS A 141 -7.38 10.30 5.47
N GLY A 142 -7.06 11.10 6.49
CA GLY A 142 -5.72 11.18 7.07
C GLY A 142 -5.38 10.06 8.05
N ARG A 143 -6.38 9.37 8.60
CA ARG A 143 -6.24 8.39 9.68
C ARG A 143 -6.62 6.97 9.25
N PHE A 144 -6.13 5.98 9.98
CA PHE A 144 -6.40 4.57 9.69
C PHE A 144 -7.89 4.18 9.83
N ASP A 145 -8.58 4.69 10.86
CA ASP A 145 -10.02 4.46 11.06
C ASP A 145 -10.88 5.00 9.90
N GLN A 146 -10.50 6.16 9.36
CA GLN A 146 -11.14 6.73 8.18
C GLN A 146 -10.89 5.88 6.93
N LEU A 147 -9.72 5.23 6.83
CA LEU A 147 -9.43 4.31 5.73
C LEU A 147 -10.31 3.07 5.84
N GLU A 148 -10.50 2.54 7.03
CA GLU A 148 -11.42 1.41 7.24
C GLU A 148 -12.86 1.77 6.84
N GLU A 149 -13.31 3.00 7.14
CA GLU A 149 -14.61 3.47 6.67
C GLU A 149 -14.68 3.55 5.13
N ALA A 150 -13.62 4.03 4.48
CA ALA A 150 -13.55 4.05 3.01
C ALA A 150 -13.55 2.63 2.41
N ILE A 151 -12.91 1.66 3.07
CA ILE A 151 -12.96 0.25 2.71
C ILE A 151 -14.41 -0.27 2.81
N ARG A 152 -15.09 -0.02 3.94
CA ARG A 152 -16.50 -0.45 4.13
C ARG A 152 -17.43 0.14 3.08
N LYS A 153 -17.25 1.42 2.73
CA LYS A 153 -18.03 2.08 1.66
C LYS A 153 -17.81 1.46 0.28
N THR A 154 -16.62 0.90 0.03
CA THR A 154 -16.24 0.39 -1.30
C THR A 154 -16.47 -1.11 -1.46
N TYR A 155 -16.16 -1.90 -0.43
CA TYR A 155 -16.20 -3.36 -0.46
C TYR A 155 -17.28 -3.99 0.42
N GLY A 156 -17.91 -3.21 1.30
CA GLY A 156 -18.82 -3.72 2.32
C GLY A 156 -18.08 -4.24 3.56
N GLU A 157 -18.72 -5.15 4.28
CA GLU A 157 -18.15 -5.81 5.47
C GLU A 157 -16.81 -6.50 5.14
N PHE A 158 -15.80 -6.30 6.00
CA PHE A 158 -14.48 -6.84 5.80
C PHE A 158 -13.78 -7.17 7.12
N GLU A 159 -12.76 -8.01 7.03
CA GLU A 159 -11.84 -8.36 8.12
C GLU A 159 -10.39 -8.22 7.63
N TRP A 160 -9.49 -7.89 8.55
CA TRP A 160 -8.06 -7.93 8.28
C TRP A 160 -7.52 -9.34 8.48
N ARG A 161 -6.95 -9.94 7.44
CA ARG A 161 -6.15 -11.17 7.56
C ARG A 161 -4.72 -10.87 7.18
N TYR A 162 -3.76 -11.47 7.88
CA TYR A 162 -2.35 -11.22 7.61
C TYR A 162 -1.64 -12.43 7.07
N VAL A 163 -0.54 -12.14 6.39
CA VAL A 163 0.48 -13.11 5.99
C VAL A 163 1.83 -12.66 6.51
N GLU A 164 2.70 -13.62 6.80
CA GLU A 164 4.07 -13.37 7.25
C GLU A 164 5.02 -13.38 6.05
N ILE A 165 5.52 -12.21 5.71
CA ILE A 165 6.55 -12.03 4.69
C ILE A 165 7.92 -12.30 5.29
N GLY A 166 8.80 -12.95 4.54
CA GLY A 166 10.25 -12.96 4.76
C GLY A 166 11.01 -13.83 3.80
#